data_AF-B6QMH5-F1
#
_entry.id   AF-B6QMH5-F1
#
_cell.length_a   1.000
_cell.length_b   1.000
_cell.length_c   1.000
_cell.angle_alpha   90.00
_cell.angle_beta   90.00
_cell.angle_gamma   90.00
#
_symmetry.space_group_name_H-M   'P 1'
#
loop_
_entity.id
_entity.type
_entity.pdbx_description
1 polymer ?
#
loop_
_entity_poly.entity_id
_entity_poly.type
_entity_poly.pdbx_seq_one_letter_code
_entity_poly.pdbx_strand_id
1 'polypeptide(L)'
;MSLPPKFRGQKLAAANIGSSPHTIELYLDYVCPFSAKLFNTFYTSVKPLITEKYGSKVQVIFRQQIQPWHPSSTLVHEAGAAVLKVAPEKFWDFSQVLFKEQKEYFDEKVVNEIRNDTYKRLAALAATVGVDEKKVYDLLVIKDGGEGANKGNGVTNDIKLMVKANRVIGVHVTPTVFFDGIEEKSISSSFTSDQWDEWLRNNVV
;
A
#
# COMPACT_ATOMS: atom_id res chain seq x y z
N MET A 1 10.49 -2.40 -12.63
CA MET A 1 9.86 -3.67 -12.16
C MET A 1 8.41 -3.76 -12.63
N SER A 2 7.92 -4.96 -12.96
CA SER A 2 6.56 -5.14 -13.49
C SER A 2 5.48 -5.22 -12.40
N LEU A 3 4.27 -4.79 -12.74
CA LEU A 3 3.07 -4.87 -11.90
C LEU A 3 1.93 -5.50 -12.71
N PRO A 4 1.26 -6.56 -12.20
CA PRO A 4 0.10 -7.13 -12.88
C PRO A 4 -0.97 -6.06 -13.16
N PRO A 5 -1.63 -6.04 -14.34
CA PRO A 5 -2.59 -4.98 -14.70
C PRO A 5 -3.72 -4.77 -13.69
N LYS A 6 -4.18 -5.84 -13.04
CA LYS A 6 -5.20 -5.77 -11.98
C LYS A 6 -4.78 -5.01 -10.73
N PHE A 7 -3.48 -4.77 -10.53
CA PHE A 7 -2.93 -4.01 -9.41
C PHE A 7 -2.50 -2.60 -9.82
N ARG A 8 -2.84 -2.15 -11.04
CA ARG A 8 -2.38 -0.87 -11.61
C ARG A 8 -2.55 0.35 -10.71
N GLY A 9 -3.54 0.36 -9.81
CA GLY A 9 -3.75 1.45 -8.85
C GLY A 9 -2.59 1.65 -7.86
N GLN A 10 -1.75 0.62 -7.65
CA GLN A 10 -0.52 0.74 -6.85
C GLN A 10 0.54 1.60 -7.53
N LYS A 11 0.44 1.82 -8.86
CA LYS A 11 1.36 2.67 -9.60
C LYS A 11 0.87 4.11 -9.58
N LEU A 12 1.73 5.01 -9.12
CA LEU A 12 1.62 6.45 -9.27
C LEU A 12 2.56 6.90 -10.39
N ALA A 13 1.98 7.48 -11.44
CA ALA A 13 2.73 8.06 -12.56
C ALA A 13 1.96 9.26 -13.11
N ALA A 14 2.66 10.28 -13.58
CA ALA A 14 2.03 11.42 -14.23
C ALA A 14 1.49 11.03 -15.62
N ALA A 15 0.55 11.82 -16.14
CA ALA A 15 -0.02 11.57 -17.47
C ALA A 15 1.01 11.68 -18.60
N ASN A 16 2.08 12.45 -18.39
CA ASN A 16 3.19 12.65 -19.33
C ASN A 16 4.40 11.73 -19.06
N ILE A 17 4.21 10.61 -18.35
CA ILE A 17 5.28 9.64 -18.07
C ILE A 17 5.94 9.16 -19.36
N GLY A 18 7.27 9.13 -19.39
CA GLY A 18 8.05 8.66 -20.52
C GLY A 18 7.92 7.16 -20.75
N SER A 19 8.49 6.67 -21.86
CA SER A 19 8.48 5.24 -22.22
C SER A 19 9.39 4.38 -21.34
N SER A 20 10.44 4.97 -20.76
CA SER A 20 11.43 4.30 -19.90
C SER A 20 11.65 5.09 -18.61
N PRO A 21 10.65 5.20 -17.72
CA PRO A 21 10.80 5.95 -16.48
C PRO A 21 11.61 5.15 -15.45
N HIS A 22 12.37 5.86 -14.63
CA HIS A 22 12.89 5.35 -13.37
C HIS A 22 11.73 4.92 -12.45
N THR A 23 11.92 3.86 -11.69
CA THR A 23 10.89 3.28 -10.82
C THR A 23 11.35 3.26 -9.37
N ILE A 24 10.63 3.96 -8.51
CA ILE A 24 10.75 3.83 -7.07
C ILE A 24 9.70 2.83 -6.59
N GLU A 25 10.07 1.86 -5.77
CA GLU A 25 9.12 0.95 -5.13
C GLU A 25 9.16 1.11 -3.62
N LEU A 26 8.01 1.33 -3.01
CA LEU A 26 7.84 1.50 -1.58
C LEU A 26 7.18 0.25 -1.00
N TYR A 27 7.94 -0.59 -0.30
CA TYR A 27 7.41 -1.75 0.41
C TYR A 27 6.97 -1.35 1.79
N LEU A 28 5.65 -1.34 2.02
CA LEU A 28 5.03 -0.72 3.18
C LEU A 28 4.00 -1.66 3.81
N ASP A 29 3.98 -1.66 5.15
CA ASP A 29 2.94 -2.31 5.96
C ASP A 29 2.02 -1.24 6.55
N TYR A 30 0.71 -1.37 6.36
CA TYR A 30 -0.26 -0.39 6.89
C TYR A 30 -0.31 -0.30 8.41
N VAL A 31 0.21 -1.29 9.14
CA VAL A 31 0.23 -1.35 10.61
C VAL A 31 1.64 -1.07 11.17
N CYS A 32 2.63 -0.83 10.31
CA CYS A 32 3.97 -0.43 10.73
C CYS A 32 4.07 1.10 10.94
N PRO A 33 4.44 1.59 12.15
CA PRO A 33 4.62 3.03 12.39
C PRO A 33 5.68 3.70 11.51
N PHE A 34 6.76 2.98 11.19
CA PHE A 34 7.82 3.49 10.32
C PHE A 34 7.35 3.59 8.86
N SER A 35 6.49 2.68 8.41
CA SER A 35 5.87 2.77 7.08
C SER A 35 4.94 3.98 6.99
N ALA A 36 4.15 4.25 8.03
CA ALA A 36 3.33 5.46 8.11
C ALA A 36 4.18 6.73 8.05
N LYS A 37 5.30 6.76 8.80
CA LYS A 37 6.22 7.90 8.79
C LYS A 37 6.78 8.19 7.38
N LEU A 38 7.30 7.16 6.70
CA LEU A 38 7.80 7.31 5.33
C LEU A 38 6.70 7.74 4.37
N PHE A 39 5.56 7.05 4.41
CA PHE A 39 4.45 7.29 3.50
C PHE A 39 3.88 8.69 3.68
N ASN A 40 3.77 9.21 4.90
CA ASN A 40 3.25 10.55 5.14
C ASN A 40 4.16 11.61 4.49
N THR A 41 5.47 11.57 4.72
CA THR A 41 6.41 12.49 4.04
C THR A 41 6.35 12.32 2.52
N PHE A 42 6.31 11.08 2.04
CA PHE A 42 6.21 10.81 0.61
C PHE A 42 4.94 11.43 0.02
N TYR A 43 3.79 11.16 0.61
CA TYR A 43 2.48 11.53 0.08
C TYR A 43 2.27 13.05 0.10
N THR A 44 2.69 13.73 1.16
CA THR A 44 2.47 15.18 1.33
C THR A 44 3.51 16.03 0.62
N SER A 45 4.76 15.57 0.50
CA SER A 45 5.86 16.41 0.00
C SER A 45 6.54 15.84 -1.24
N VAL A 46 6.82 14.55 -1.28
CA VAL A 46 7.61 13.94 -2.37
C VAL A 46 6.76 13.67 -3.61
N LYS A 47 5.51 13.25 -3.45
CA LYS A 47 4.57 13.02 -4.55
C LYS A 47 4.32 14.30 -5.37
N PRO A 48 4.02 15.47 -4.76
CA PRO A 48 3.95 16.73 -5.49
C PRO A 48 5.27 17.07 -6.19
N LEU A 49 6.40 16.94 -5.50
CA LEU A 49 7.74 17.18 -6.05
C LEU A 49 8.03 16.32 -7.30
N ILE A 50 7.74 15.02 -7.24
CA ILE A 50 7.87 14.11 -8.38
C ILE A 50 6.95 14.55 -9.51
N THR A 51 5.70 14.91 -9.22
CA THR A 51 4.74 15.34 -10.23
C THR A 51 5.21 16.60 -10.96
N GLU A 52 5.73 17.58 -10.22
CA GLU A 52 6.14 18.88 -10.74
C GLU A 52 7.48 18.84 -11.49
N LYS A 53 8.50 18.18 -10.92
CA LYS A 53 9.87 18.20 -11.46
C LYS A 53 10.25 16.97 -12.26
N TYR A 54 9.64 15.81 -11.98
CA TYR A 54 10.08 14.51 -12.48
C TYR A 54 8.96 13.68 -13.14
N GLY A 55 7.80 14.28 -13.44
CA GLY A 55 6.61 13.52 -13.86
C GLY A 55 6.80 12.69 -15.14
N SER A 56 7.66 13.14 -16.05
CA SER A 56 8.03 12.38 -17.26
C SER A 56 9.09 11.31 -17.02
N LYS A 57 9.80 11.34 -15.89
CA LYS A 57 10.97 10.50 -15.61
C LYS A 57 10.76 9.47 -14.51
N VAL A 58 9.88 9.72 -13.54
CA VAL A 58 9.73 8.88 -12.35
C VAL A 58 8.31 8.36 -12.23
N GLN A 59 8.21 7.06 -11.98
CA GLN A 59 6.99 6.43 -11.47
C GLN A 59 7.27 5.81 -10.10
N VAL A 60 6.23 5.67 -9.29
CA VAL A 60 6.31 5.05 -7.97
C VAL A 60 5.33 3.89 -7.87
N ILE A 61 5.75 2.78 -7.27
CA ILE A 61 4.88 1.64 -7.00
C ILE A 61 4.79 1.42 -5.50
N PHE A 62 3.58 1.45 -4.96
CA PHE A 62 3.31 1.00 -3.60
C PHE A 62 3.23 -0.53 -3.57
N ARG A 63 4.13 -1.17 -2.84
CA ARG A 63 4.12 -2.61 -2.60
C ARG A 63 3.58 -2.90 -1.21
N GLN A 64 2.42 -3.52 -1.15
CA GLN A 64 1.83 -3.98 0.11
C GLN A 64 2.67 -5.11 0.70
N GLN A 65 3.33 -4.86 1.84
CA GLN A 65 4.22 -5.81 2.53
C GLN A 65 3.67 -6.11 3.93
N ILE A 66 2.88 -7.18 4.04
CA ILE A 66 2.29 -7.61 5.32
C ILE A 66 3.39 -8.17 6.23
N GLN A 67 3.50 -7.64 7.45
CA GLN A 67 4.35 -8.22 8.48
C GLN A 67 3.52 -9.12 9.41
N PRO A 68 3.92 -10.40 9.59
CA PRO A 68 3.12 -11.38 10.34
C PRO A 68 3.05 -11.11 11.84
N TRP A 69 3.96 -10.30 12.40
CA TRP A 69 3.93 -9.86 13.80
C TRP A 69 3.02 -8.65 14.02
N HIS A 70 2.36 -8.13 12.99
CA HIS A 70 1.22 -7.23 13.11
C HIS A 70 -0.06 -8.02 12.76
N PRO A 71 -0.70 -8.71 13.73
CA PRO A 71 -1.84 -9.61 13.48
C PRO A 71 -2.95 -9.03 12.59
N SER A 72 -3.28 -7.76 12.78
CA SER A 72 -4.32 -7.04 12.03
C SER A 72 -3.89 -6.63 10.62
N SER A 73 -2.58 -6.62 10.31
CA SER A 73 -2.02 -6.10 9.05
C SER A 73 -2.64 -6.75 7.83
N THR A 74 -2.82 -8.07 7.85
CA THR A 74 -3.48 -8.79 6.75
C THR A 74 -4.87 -8.20 6.44
N LEU A 75 -5.66 -7.85 7.46
CA LEU A 75 -7.01 -7.30 7.29
C LEU A 75 -6.96 -5.91 6.62
N VAL A 76 -6.04 -5.06 7.08
CA VAL A 76 -5.86 -3.71 6.55
C VAL A 76 -5.36 -3.74 5.10
N HIS A 77 -4.45 -4.67 4.79
CA HIS A 77 -3.97 -4.91 3.41
C HIS A 77 -5.06 -5.49 2.50
N GLU A 78 -5.90 -6.39 3.00
CA GLU A 78 -7.08 -6.88 2.25
C GLU A 78 -8.03 -5.74 1.89
N ALA A 79 -8.24 -4.76 2.79
CA ALA A 79 -9.02 -3.57 2.46
C ALA A 79 -8.39 -2.75 1.31
N GLY A 80 -7.06 -2.56 1.35
CA GLY A 80 -6.33 -1.93 0.25
C GLY A 80 -6.49 -2.70 -1.07
N ALA A 81 -6.47 -4.03 -1.02
CA ALA A 81 -6.71 -4.89 -2.18
C ALA A 81 -8.16 -4.82 -2.70
N ALA A 82 -9.14 -4.69 -1.80
CA ALA A 82 -10.54 -4.51 -2.18
C ALA A 82 -10.76 -3.18 -2.89
N VAL A 83 -10.16 -2.08 -2.40
CA VAL A 83 -10.20 -0.79 -3.09
C VAL A 83 -9.50 -0.85 -4.46
N LEU A 84 -8.36 -1.54 -4.59
CA LEU A 84 -7.73 -1.75 -5.91
C LEU A 84 -8.68 -2.40 -6.93
N LYS A 85 -9.56 -3.29 -6.47
CA LYS A 85 -10.51 -4.02 -7.31
C LYS A 85 -11.75 -3.20 -7.64
N VAL A 86 -12.24 -2.41 -6.69
CA VAL A 86 -13.47 -1.62 -6.83
C VAL A 86 -13.23 -0.27 -7.52
N ALA A 87 -12.16 0.43 -7.12
CA ALA A 87 -11.84 1.80 -7.49
C ALA A 87 -10.31 2.01 -7.47
N PRO A 88 -9.56 1.45 -8.44
CA PRO A 88 -8.10 1.48 -8.45
C PRO A 88 -7.49 2.88 -8.38
N GLU A 89 -8.16 3.88 -8.93
CA GLU A 89 -7.77 5.29 -8.87
C GLU A 89 -7.82 5.89 -7.45
N LYS A 90 -8.56 5.27 -6.53
CA LYS A 90 -8.67 5.67 -5.12
C LYS A 90 -7.67 5.00 -4.20
N PHE A 91 -6.81 4.11 -4.72
CA PHE A 91 -5.90 3.33 -3.89
C PHE A 91 -4.93 4.20 -3.05
N TRP A 92 -4.35 5.24 -3.65
CA TRP A 92 -3.39 6.12 -2.95
C TRP A 92 -4.09 7.01 -1.92
N ASP A 93 -5.26 7.57 -2.27
CA ASP A 93 -6.09 8.33 -1.35
C ASP A 93 -6.51 7.46 -0.15
N PHE A 94 -6.95 6.22 -0.42
CA PHE A 94 -7.33 5.28 0.63
C PHE A 94 -6.12 4.86 1.48
N SER A 95 -4.95 4.65 0.87
CA SER A 95 -3.72 4.34 1.61
C SER A 95 -3.36 5.45 2.59
N GLN A 96 -3.55 6.72 2.20
CA GLN A 96 -3.36 7.85 3.10
C GLN A 96 -4.33 7.82 4.29
N VAL A 97 -5.59 7.46 4.05
CA VAL A 97 -6.57 7.30 5.13
C VAL A 97 -6.21 6.11 6.05
N LEU A 98 -5.81 4.97 5.49
CA LEU A 98 -5.36 3.81 6.27
C LEU A 98 -4.18 4.15 7.18
N PHE A 99 -3.18 4.88 6.68
CA PHE A 99 -2.05 5.31 7.50
C PHE A 99 -2.42 6.38 8.52
N LYS A 100 -3.38 7.26 8.20
CA LYS A 100 -3.88 8.26 9.14
C LYS A 100 -4.60 7.61 10.33
N GLU A 101 -5.43 6.61 10.06
CA GLU A 101 -6.19 5.87 11.08
C GLU A 101 -5.42 4.63 11.62
N GLN A 102 -4.14 4.49 11.28
CA GLN A 102 -3.33 3.30 11.55
C GLN A 102 -3.43 2.81 13.01
N LYS A 103 -3.40 3.74 13.98
CA LYS A 103 -3.41 3.40 15.41
C LYS A 103 -4.64 2.62 15.83
N GLU A 104 -5.77 2.81 15.14
CA GLU A 104 -7.03 2.12 15.41
C GLU A 104 -7.02 0.63 15.04
N TYR A 105 -5.95 0.18 14.37
CA TYR A 105 -5.72 -1.19 13.97
C TYR A 105 -4.49 -1.81 14.66
N PHE A 106 -3.91 -1.17 15.68
CA PHE A 106 -2.89 -1.78 16.53
C PHE A 106 -3.48 -2.83 17.47
N ASP A 107 -2.64 -3.73 17.96
CA ASP A 107 -3.05 -4.89 18.75
C ASP A 107 -3.94 -4.50 19.94
N GLU A 108 -3.55 -3.48 20.71
CA GLU A 108 -4.31 -3.03 21.88
C GLU A 108 -5.71 -2.51 21.53
N LYS A 109 -5.91 -2.04 20.29
CA LYS A 109 -7.20 -1.53 19.81
C LYS A 109 -8.12 -2.63 19.27
N VAL A 110 -7.57 -3.71 18.74
CA VAL A 110 -8.36 -4.75 18.05
C VAL A 110 -8.35 -6.11 18.76
N VAL A 111 -7.64 -6.26 19.88
CA VAL A 111 -7.51 -7.55 20.60
C VAL A 111 -8.85 -8.20 20.96
N ASN A 112 -9.90 -7.42 21.20
CA ASN A 112 -11.24 -7.91 21.54
C ASN A 112 -12.24 -7.82 20.37
N GLU A 113 -11.78 -7.43 19.18
CA GLU A 113 -12.62 -7.24 18.00
C GLU A 113 -12.64 -8.52 17.15
N ILE A 114 -13.83 -8.92 16.68
CA ILE A 114 -13.93 -10.03 15.74
C ILE A 114 -13.57 -9.57 14.33
N ARG A 115 -12.96 -10.46 13.55
CA ARG A 115 -12.46 -10.19 12.18
C ARG A 115 -13.45 -9.45 11.28
N ASN A 116 -14.72 -9.84 11.28
CA ASN A 116 -15.73 -9.24 10.41
C ASN A 116 -16.15 -7.83 10.84
N ASP A 117 -15.98 -7.45 12.10
CA ASP A 117 -16.25 -6.07 12.56
C ASP A 117 -15.11 -5.13 12.16
N THR A 118 -13.86 -5.60 12.21
CA THR A 118 -12.72 -4.87 11.62
C THR A 118 -12.94 -4.63 10.12
N TYR A 119 -13.44 -5.61 9.36
CA TYR A 119 -13.76 -5.41 7.95
C TYR A 119 -14.89 -4.43 7.69
N LYS A 120 -15.92 -4.38 8.54
CA LYS A 120 -16.98 -3.35 8.44
C LYS A 120 -16.38 -1.95 8.58
N ARG A 121 -15.53 -1.75 9.59
CA ARG A 121 -14.84 -0.46 9.83
C ARG A 121 -13.91 -0.09 8.67
N LEU A 122 -13.15 -1.05 8.13
CA LEU A 122 -12.29 -0.82 6.97
C LEU A 122 -13.08 -0.47 5.70
N ALA A 123 -14.24 -1.09 5.49
CA ALA A 123 -15.12 -0.74 4.38
C ALA A 123 -15.71 0.66 4.54
N ALA A 124 -16.19 1.02 5.73
CA ALA A 124 -16.65 2.37 6.04
C ALA A 124 -15.54 3.41 5.85
N LEU A 125 -14.30 3.05 6.20
CA LEU A 125 -13.14 3.91 5.99
C LEU A 125 -12.88 4.14 4.50
N ALA A 126 -13.05 3.14 3.64
CA ALA A 126 -12.96 3.30 2.19
C ALA A 126 -14.04 4.24 1.63
N ALA A 127 -15.22 4.28 2.24
CA ALA A 127 -16.29 5.21 1.86
C ALA A 127 -15.88 6.69 1.99
N THR A 128 -14.98 7.01 2.93
CA THR A 128 -14.50 8.38 3.17
C THR A 128 -13.73 8.98 1.98
N VAL A 129 -13.20 8.15 1.08
CA VAL A 129 -12.53 8.59 -0.16
C VAL A 129 -13.41 8.43 -1.41
N GLY A 130 -14.71 8.16 -1.22
CA GLY A 130 -15.72 8.05 -2.27
C GLY A 130 -15.83 6.68 -2.92
N VAL A 131 -15.36 5.61 -2.26
CA VAL A 131 -15.51 4.23 -2.73
C VAL A 131 -16.83 3.64 -2.20
N ASP A 132 -17.50 2.79 -2.98
CA ASP A 132 -18.72 2.11 -2.56
C ASP A 132 -18.44 1.14 -1.39
N GLU A 133 -18.88 1.52 -0.19
CA GLU A 133 -18.70 0.78 1.06
C GLU A 133 -19.17 -0.68 0.93
N LYS A 134 -20.37 -0.87 0.36
CA LYS A 134 -20.99 -2.19 0.26
C LYS A 134 -20.15 -3.11 -0.64
N LYS A 135 -19.69 -2.61 -1.78
CA LYS A 135 -18.82 -3.39 -2.68
C LYS A 135 -17.50 -3.77 -2.03
N VAL A 136 -16.92 -2.88 -1.23
CA VAL A 136 -15.70 -3.17 -0.46
C VAL A 136 -16.00 -4.24 0.59
N TYR A 137 -17.05 -4.07 1.39
CA TYR A 137 -17.40 -5.03 2.44
C TYR A 137 -17.75 -6.42 1.88
N ASP A 138 -18.49 -6.50 0.77
CA ASP A 138 -18.84 -7.75 0.09
C ASP A 138 -17.59 -8.55 -0.35
N LEU A 139 -16.47 -7.86 -0.63
CA LEU A 139 -15.18 -8.47 -0.95
C LEU A 139 -14.40 -8.91 0.29
N LEU A 140 -14.63 -8.30 1.45
CA LEU A 140 -13.84 -8.51 2.66
C LEU A 140 -14.47 -9.53 3.62
N VAL A 141 -15.80 -9.52 3.72
CA VAL A 141 -16.55 -10.32 4.70
C VAL A 141 -16.22 -11.81 4.58
N ILE A 142 -15.89 -12.42 5.71
CA ILE A 142 -15.78 -13.88 5.82
C ILE A 142 -17.18 -14.42 6.08
N LYS A 143 -17.68 -15.16 5.10
CA LYS A 143 -18.98 -15.83 5.19
C LYS A 143 -18.82 -17.16 5.89
N ASP A 144 -19.85 -17.56 6.64
CA ASP A 144 -19.89 -18.90 7.22
C ASP A 144 -19.70 -19.95 6.12
N GLY A 145 -18.78 -20.87 6.40
CA GLY A 145 -18.56 -22.03 5.57
C GLY A 145 -19.05 -23.27 6.30
N GLY A 146 -19.46 -24.28 5.53
CA GLY A 146 -19.65 -25.61 6.10
C GLY A 146 -18.35 -26.19 6.66
N GLU A 147 -18.42 -27.42 7.15
CA GLU A 147 -17.29 -28.11 7.76
C GLU A 147 -16.04 -28.12 6.86
N GLY A 148 -14.88 -27.77 7.44
CA GLY A 148 -13.59 -27.74 6.74
C GLY A 148 -13.36 -26.56 5.78
N ALA A 149 -14.24 -25.55 5.76
CA ALA A 149 -14.09 -24.41 4.86
C ALA A 149 -12.89 -23.50 5.24
N ASN A 150 -12.01 -23.24 4.26
CA ASN A 150 -10.92 -22.26 4.36
C ASN A 150 -10.79 -21.44 3.05
N LYS A 151 -11.88 -20.79 2.66
CA LYS A 151 -11.97 -20.10 1.37
C LYS A 151 -11.32 -18.71 1.37
N GLY A 152 -11.15 -18.11 2.54
CA GLY A 152 -10.79 -16.69 2.67
C GLY A 152 -11.92 -15.78 2.19
N ASN A 153 -11.56 -14.54 1.82
CA ASN A 153 -12.45 -13.53 1.28
C ASN A 153 -12.22 -13.30 -0.23
N GLY A 154 -12.95 -12.34 -0.81
CA GLY A 154 -12.94 -12.01 -2.24
C GLY A 154 -11.63 -11.44 -2.79
N VAL A 155 -10.63 -11.17 -1.94
CA VAL A 155 -9.31 -10.62 -2.29
C VAL A 155 -8.14 -11.50 -1.80
N THR A 156 -8.42 -12.64 -1.16
CA THR A 156 -7.37 -13.54 -0.63
C THR A 156 -6.37 -13.97 -1.71
N ASN A 157 -6.83 -14.27 -2.94
CA ASN A 157 -5.94 -14.63 -4.04
C ASN A 157 -5.09 -13.45 -4.55
N ASP A 158 -5.59 -12.22 -4.41
CA ASP A 158 -4.84 -11.02 -4.75
C ASP A 158 -3.70 -10.79 -3.75
N ILE A 159 -4.00 -10.93 -2.45
CA ILE A 159 -2.99 -10.90 -1.37
C ILE A 159 -1.92 -11.97 -1.58
N LYS A 160 -2.31 -13.23 -1.87
CA LYS A 160 -1.36 -14.30 -2.15
C LYS A 160 -0.38 -13.95 -3.27
N LEU A 161 -0.86 -13.31 -4.34
CA LEU A 161 -0.01 -12.91 -5.46
C LEU A 161 0.92 -11.74 -5.11
N MET A 162 0.43 -10.73 -4.39
CA MET A 162 1.26 -9.62 -3.92
C MET A 162 2.36 -10.11 -2.97
N VAL A 163 2.00 -10.93 -1.98
CA VAL A 163 2.95 -11.52 -1.04
C VAL A 163 3.95 -12.43 -1.76
N LYS A 164 3.50 -13.23 -2.75
CA LYS A 164 4.41 -14.05 -3.56
C LYS A 164 5.42 -13.19 -4.32
N ALA A 165 5.00 -12.07 -4.91
CA ALA A 165 5.89 -11.17 -5.61
C ALA A 165 6.95 -10.57 -4.68
N ASN A 166 6.56 -10.06 -3.51
CA ASN A 166 7.51 -9.47 -2.57
C ASN A 166 8.50 -10.50 -1.99
N ARG A 167 8.05 -11.74 -1.76
CA ARG A 167 8.92 -12.84 -1.32
C ARG A 167 10.03 -13.17 -2.31
N VAL A 168 9.78 -13.05 -3.61
CA VAL A 168 10.82 -13.26 -4.64
C VAL A 168 11.92 -12.19 -4.56
N ILE A 169 11.56 -10.97 -4.16
CA ILE A 169 12.51 -9.87 -4.00
C ILE A 169 13.29 -9.97 -2.68
N GLY A 170 12.75 -10.69 -1.69
CA GLY A 170 13.42 -10.89 -0.40
C GLY A 170 13.24 -9.72 0.57
N VAL A 171 12.19 -8.90 0.40
CA VAL A 171 11.90 -7.82 1.34
C VAL A 171 11.47 -8.39 2.69
N HIS A 172 12.18 -7.98 3.74
CA HIS A 172 11.94 -8.43 5.12
C HIS A 172 11.37 -7.32 5.99
N VAL A 173 12.07 -6.19 6.13
CA VAL A 173 11.67 -5.07 7.01
C VAL A 173 10.75 -4.11 6.24
N THR A 174 9.95 -3.33 6.97
CA THR A 174 9.17 -2.24 6.40
C THR A 174 9.42 -0.95 7.19
N PRO A 175 9.59 0.21 6.53
CA PRO A 175 9.60 0.37 5.09
C PRO A 175 10.90 -0.15 4.45
N THR A 176 10.83 -0.59 3.20
CA THR A 176 12.00 -0.80 2.34
C THR A 176 11.76 -0.10 1.01
N VAL A 177 12.80 0.57 0.48
CA VAL A 177 12.74 1.32 -0.77
C VAL A 177 13.62 0.64 -1.80
N PHE A 178 13.13 0.52 -3.02
CA PHE A 178 13.90 0.10 -4.19
C PHE A 178 13.91 1.21 -5.23
N PHE A 179 15.02 1.35 -5.95
CA PHE A 179 15.16 2.19 -7.13
C PHE A 179 15.65 1.34 -8.30
N ASP A 180 14.89 1.32 -9.39
CA ASP A 180 15.17 0.54 -10.60
C ASP A 180 15.45 -0.96 -10.34
N GLY A 181 14.82 -1.50 -9.29
CA GLY A 181 14.97 -2.90 -8.89
C GLY A 181 16.15 -3.20 -7.97
N ILE A 182 16.87 -2.19 -7.50
CA ILE A 182 17.94 -2.30 -6.51
C ILE A 182 17.48 -1.69 -5.19
N GLU A 183 17.72 -2.36 -4.06
CA GLU A 183 17.40 -1.84 -2.73
C GLU A 183 18.20 -0.56 -2.45
N GLU A 184 17.49 0.53 -2.14
CA GLU A 184 18.08 1.84 -1.81
C GLU A 184 18.10 2.02 -0.29
N LYS A 185 19.23 1.67 0.32
CA LYS A 185 19.39 1.63 1.78
C LYS A 185 19.58 3.00 2.43
N SER A 186 19.87 4.04 1.65
CA SER A 186 20.03 5.39 2.21
C SER A 186 18.70 6.04 2.59
N ILE A 187 17.59 5.62 1.95
CA ILE A 187 16.25 6.15 2.21
C ILE A 187 15.63 5.42 3.40
N SER A 188 15.70 6.07 4.57
CA SER A 188 15.05 5.58 5.80
C SER A 188 13.62 6.12 5.96
N SER A 189 12.87 5.63 6.95
CA SER A 189 11.56 6.19 7.30
C SER A 189 11.59 7.66 7.75
N SER A 190 12.77 8.18 8.09
CA SER A 190 12.96 9.57 8.53
C SER A 190 13.48 10.48 7.42
N PHE A 191 13.59 9.99 6.18
CA PHE A 191 14.09 10.77 5.05
C PHE A 191 13.20 11.99 4.82
N THR A 192 13.78 13.18 4.91
CA THR A 192 13.05 14.45 4.81
C THR A 192 12.72 14.79 3.36
N SER A 193 11.83 15.76 3.14
CA SER A 193 11.53 16.30 1.80
C SER A 193 12.78 16.76 1.08
N ASP A 194 13.70 17.42 1.79
CA ASP A 194 14.91 18.01 1.21
C ASP A 194 15.90 16.93 0.82
N GLN A 195 16.03 15.88 1.66
CA GLN A 195 16.82 14.70 1.33
C GLN A 195 16.25 13.97 0.12
N TRP A 196 14.92 13.85 0.01
CA TRP A 196 14.25 13.30 -1.18
C TRP A 196 14.55 14.11 -2.43
N ASP A 197 14.45 15.45 -2.37
CA ASP A 197 14.75 16.31 -3.52
C ASP A 197 16.22 16.22 -3.94
N GLU A 198 17.14 16.21 -2.98
CA GLU A 198 18.56 16.01 -3.25
C GLU A 198 18.84 14.65 -3.87
N TRP A 199 18.29 13.58 -3.31
CA TRP A 199 18.48 12.23 -3.83
C TRP A 199 17.89 12.09 -5.23
N LEU A 200 16.70 12.64 -5.50
CA LEU A 200 16.08 12.61 -6.83
C LEU A 200 16.93 13.37 -7.85
N ARG A 201 17.46 14.56 -7.52
CA ARG A 201 18.35 15.33 -8.41
C ARG A 201 19.60 14.54 -8.82
N ASN A 202 20.15 13.77 -7.89
CA ASN A 202 21.40 13.06 -8.10
C ASN A 202 21.22 11.73 -8.85
N ASN A 203 20.03 11.12 -8.81
CA ASN A 203 19.81 9.76 -9.31
C ASN A 203 18.86 9.66 -10.52
N VAL A 204 18.01 10.66 -10.76
CA VAL A 204 17.05 10.67 -11.87
C VAL A 204 17.65 11.41 -13.07
N VAL A 205 18.19 10.65 -14.02
CA VAL A 205 18.86 11.18 -15.24
C VAL A 205 17.93 11.35 -16.42
#